data_AF-V7BLW1-F1
#
_entry.id   AF-V7BLW1-F1
#
_cell.length_a   1.000
_cell.length_b   1.000
_cell.length_c   1.000
_cell.angle_alpha   90.00
_cell.angle_beta   90.00
_cell.angle_gamma   90.00
#
_symmetry.space_group_name_H-M   'P 1'
#
loop_
_entity.id
_entity.type
_entity.pdbx_description
1 polymer ?
#
loop_
_entity_poly.entity_id
_entity_poly.type
_entity_poly.pdbx_seq_one_letter_code
_entity_poly.pdbx_strand_id
1 'polypeptide(L)'
;EMMIQIDQKNEAVLLPINGSMVPFHVAFIRTVSSQQDTNRNCYVRIIFNVPGTPFSPHDANSMKFPGSIYLKEASFRSKDSRHISEVVQSIKTLRRQVVARESERAERATLVTQEKLQLANNRFKPIRLSDLWIRPAFGGRGRKIPGTLEAHVNGFRYSTTRQDERGDILFGNIKHAFFQPAENEMITLLHFHLHNHIMVGNKKTKDVQFYVEVMDMVQNVGGGKRSAYDPDELEEEQRERDRKNKINVEFQTFVNRVNDLWGQAQFNGLELEFDQPLRELGFPGVPHKSSVFIVPTSACLVELIETPFLVVTLGEIEIVNLER
;
A
#
# COMPACT_ATOMS: atom_id res chain seq x y z
N GLU A 1 -0.78 37.74 -28.50
CA GLU A 1 -0.80 38.02 -27.04
C GLU A 1 -0.08 36.91 -26.31
N MET A 2 0.69 37.23 -25.28
CA MET A 2 1.48 36.24 -24.51
C MET A 2 0.66 35.79 -23.31
N MET A 3 0.34 34.49 -23.27
CA MET A 3 -0.49 33.89 -22.22
C MET A 3 0.28 32.78 -21.52
N ILE A 4 -0.05 32.50 -20.26
CA ILE A 4 0.51 31.34 -19.56
C ILE A 4 0.10 30.08 -20.31
N GLN A 5 1.09 29.24 -20.61
CA GLN A 5 0.92 27.98 -21.33
C GLN A 5 1.58 26.85 -20.54
N ILE A 6 1.12 25.63 -20.78
CA ILE A 6 1.63 24.43 -20.11
C ILE A 6 2.13 23.50 -21.19
N ASP A 7 3.44 23.24 -21.16
CA ASP A 7 4.07 22.22 -21.97
C ASP A 7 4.04 20.91 -21.18
N GLN A 8 3.03 20.09 -21.45
CA GLN A 8 2.89 18.79 -20.79
C GLN A 8 4.02 17.82 -21.14
N LYS A 9 4.60 17.93 -22.35
CA LYS A 9 5.63 17.02 -22.84
C LYS A 9 6.95 17.23 -22.10
N ASN A 10 7.29 18.49 -21.85
CA ASN A 10 8.51 18.88 -21.14
C ASN A 10 8.28 19.22 -19.66
N GLU A 11 7.08 18.97 -19.14
CA GLU A 11 6.70 19.19 -17.75
C GLU A 11 6.96 20.62 -17.26
N ALA A 12 6.75 21.58 -18.15
CA ALA A 12 7.10 22.98 -17.93
C ALA A 12 5.89 23.90 -18.02
N VAL A 13 5.90 24.94 -17.19
CA VAL A 13 4.97 26.08 -17.26
C VAL A 13 5.69 27.23 -17.93
N LEU A 14 5.13 27.73 -19.03
CA LEU A 14 5.68 28.86 -19.77
C LEU A 14 5.03 30.14 -19.25
N LEU A 15 5.84 31.02 -18.67
CA LEU A 15 5.40 32.28 -18.08
C LEU A 15 5.85 33.48 -18.92
N PRO A 16 4.96 34.45 -19.21
CA PRO A 16 5.33 35.64 -19.94
C PRO A 16 6.07 36.63 -19.03
N ILE A 17 7.40 36.72 -19.17
CA ILE A 17 8.25 37.64 -18.40
C ILE A 17 8.86 38.65 -19.37
N ASN A 18 8.56 39.93 -19.20
CA ASN A 18 9.10 41.05 -19.99
C ASN A 18 9.06 40.82 -21.51
N GLY A 19 7.95 40.30 -22.02
CA GLY A 19 7.80 40.07 -23.47
C GLY A 19 8.53 38.83 -24.00
N SER A 20 8.99 37.93 -23.13
CA SER A 20 9.51 36.60 -23.49
C SER A 20 8.77 35.48 -22.74
N MET A 21 8.61 34.32 -23.36
CA MET A 21 8.06 33.14 -22.68
C MET A 21 9.20 32.37 -22.01
N VAL A 22 9.17 32.33 -20.68
CA VAL A 22 10.21 31.68 -19.87
C VAL A 22 9.69 30.36 -19.31
N PRO A 23 10.35 29.23 -19.58
CA PRO A 23 9.95 27.93 -19.07
C PRO A 23 10.38 27.72 -17.62
N PHE A 24 9.47 27.21 -16.80
CA PHE A 24 9.74 26.73 -15.44
C PHE A 24 9.28 25.29 -15.30
N HIS A 25 10.19 24.39 -14.97
CA HIS A 25 9.84 23.00 -14.70
C HIS A 25 8.90 22.91 -13.48
N VAL A 26 7.84 22.10 -13.58
CA VAL A 26 6.77 22.05 -12.59
C VAL A 26 7.25 21.63 -11.19
N ALA A 27 8.35 20.88 -11.10
CA ALA A 27 8.96 20.47 -9.82
C ALA A 27 9.45 21.66 -8.98
N PHE A 28 9.76 22.80 -9.60
CA PHE A 28 10.16 24.01 -8.88
C PHE A 28 8.95 24.83 -8.40
N ILE A 29 7.72 24.44 -8.74
CA ILE A 29 6.51 25.13 -8.30
C ILE A 29 6.03 24.51 -6.98
N ARG A 30 5.98 25.33 -5.92
CA ARG A 30 5.47 24.94 -4.60
C ARG A 30 3.95 24.89 -4.61
N THR A 31 3.31 25.99 -5.00
CA THR A 31 1.85 26.12 -5.01
C THR A 31 1.42 27.08 -6.11
N VAL A 32 0.19 26.87 -6.59
CA VAL A 32 -0.47 27.78 -7.52
C VAL A 32 -1.90 28.02 -7.06
N SER A 33 -2.30 29.29 -7.04
CA SER A 33 -3.64 29.72 -6.62
C SER A 33 -4.18 30.78 -7.56
N SER A 34 -5.50 30.78 -7.76
CA SER A 34 -6.21 31.87 -8.42
C SER A 34 -7.06 32.63 -7.41
N GLN A 35 -7.13 33.95 -7.55
CA GLN A 35 -8.03 34.81 -6.78
C GLN A 35 -8.83 35.68 -7.75
N GLN A 36 -10.15 35.76 -7.53
CA GLN A 36 -11.01 36.68 -8.27
C GLN A 36 -11.21 37.94 -7.44
N ASP A 37 -11.10 39.09 -8.09
CA ASP A 37 -11.33 40.41 -7.51
C ASP A 37 -12.70 40.95 -7.96
N THR A 38 -13.30 41.85 -7.18
CA THR A 38 -14.64 42.41 -7.44
C THR A 38 -14.74 43.13 -8.79
N ASN A 39 -13.61 43.62 -9.32
CA ASN A 39 -13.52 44.35 -10.59
C ASN A 39 -13.38 43.47 -11.85
N ARG A 40 -13.90 42.22 -11.84
CA ARG A 40 -13.79 41.25 -12.96
C ARG A 40 -12.34 40.92 -13.39
N ASN A 41 -11.37 41.19 -12.52
CA ASN A 41 -9.98 40.79 -12.73
C ASN A 41 -9.71 39.52 -11.94
N CYS A 42 -8.91 38.65 -12.51
CA CYS A 42 -8.46 37.42 -11.89
C CYS A 42 -6.94 37.44 -11.79
N TYR A 43 -6.42 36.96 -10.67
CA TYR A 43 -4.99 36.87 -10.40
C TYR A 43 -4.59 35.40 -10.35
N VAL A 44 -3.50 35.04 -11.01
CA VAL A 44 -2.79 33.78 -10.81
C VAL A 44 -1.53 34.07 -10.03
N ARG A 45 -1.39 33.43 -8.87
CA ARG A 45 -0.21 33.48 -8.03
C ARG A 45 0.50 32.14 -8.07
N ILE A 46 1.74 32.15 -8.51
CA ILE A 46 2.62 30.97 -8.60
C ILE A 46 3.74 31.18 -7.60
N ILE A 47 3.84 30.28 -6.62
CA ILE A 47 4.88 30.26 -5.61
C ILE A 47 5.86 29.15 -5.95
N PHE A 48 7.15 29.47 -5.96
CA PHE A 48 8.23 28.54 -6.28
C PHE A 48 8.92 28.01 -5.02
N ASN A 49 9.55 26.86 -5.15
CA ASN A 49 10.43 26.29 -4.14
C ASN A 49 11.73 27.11 -4.12
N VAL A 50 12.05 27.71 -2.97
CA VAL A 50 13.28 28.49 -2.77
C VAL A 50 14.09 27.82 -1.65
N PRO A 51 15.41 27.62 -1.83
CA PRO A 51 16.26 27.06 -0.78
C PRO A 51 16.18 27.89 0.52
N GLY A 52 16.20 27.21 1.67
CA GLY A 52 16.21 27.89 2.99
C GLY A 52 14.85 28.38 3.49
N THR A 53 13.74 28.13 2.77
CA THR A 53 12.40 28.39 3.32
C THR A 53 11.93 27.25 4.23
N PRO A 54 11.22 27.54 5.34
CA PRO A 54 10.67 26.48 6.20
C PRO A 54 9.74 25.58 5.38
N PHE A 55 9.92 24.27 5.55
CA PHE A 55 9.21 23.19 4.86
C PHE A 55 9.54 22.99 3.36
N SER A 56 10.60 23.62 2.82
CA SER A 56 11.14 23.17 1.53
C SER A 56 11.80 21.80 1.71
N PRO A 57 11.51 20.80 0.85
CA PRO A 57 12.29 19.58 0.84
C PRO A 57 13.76 19.98 0.63
N HIS A 58 14.66 19.43 1.46
CA HIS A 58 16.10 19.52 1.25
C HIS A 58 16.46 18.68 0.01
N ASP A 59 16.02 19.12 -1.17
CA ASP A 59 16.43 18.49 -2.41
C ASP A 59 17.91 18.76 -2.59
N ALA A 60 18.71 17.73 -2.81
CA ALA A 60 20.15 17.84 -3.08
C ALA A 60 20.46 18.84 -4.21
N ASN A 61 19.49 19.06 -5.12
CA ASN A 61 19.58 20.08 -6.18
C ASN A 61 19.47 21.53 -5.68
N SER A 62 18.73 21.79 -4.60
CA SER A 62 18.56 23.14 -4.02
C SER A 62 19.84 23.66 -3.35
N MET A 63 20.77 22.77 -3.01
CA MET A 63 22.10 23.11 -2.46
C MET A 63 23.20 23.21 -3.52
N LYS A 64 22.92 22.90 -4.80
CA LYS A 64 23.94 22.91 -5.87
C LYS A 64 24.42 24.32 -6.23
N PHE A 65 23.60 25.35 -6.00
CA PHE A 65 23.90 26.72 -6.40
C PHE A 65 23.76 27.68 -5.21
N PRO A 66 24.68 27.61 -4.23
CA PRO A 66 24.70 28.56 -3.11
C PRO A 66 24.94 29.98 -3.64
N GLY A 67 24.22 30.96 -3.09
CA GLY A 67 24.37 32.39 -3.46
C GLY A 67 23.67 32.83 -4.76
N SER A 68 22.93 31.95 -5.44
CA SER A 68 22.13 32.32 -6.61
C SER A 68 20.86 33.09 -6.23
N ILE A 69 20.34 33.90 -7.16
CA ILE A 69 19.05 34.59 -7.01
C ILE A 69 17.93 33.65 -7.47
N TYR A 70 16.94 33.43 -6.61
CA TYR A 70 15.80 32.56 -6.88
C TYR A 70 14.51 33.36 -7.00
N LEU A 71 13.68 33.00 -7.97
CA LEU A 71 12.32 33.53 -8.07
C LEU A 71 11.47 32.88 -6.98
N LYS A 72 10.92 33.68 -6.06
CA LYS A 72 10.03 33.19 -4.99
C LYS A 72 8.58 33.09 -5.44
N GLU A 73 8.13 34.08 -6.21
CA GLU A 73 6.74 34.23 -6.57
C GLU A 73 6.59 35.02 -7.88
N ALA A 74 5.64 34.60 -8.71
CA ALA A 74 5.17 35.38 -9.85
C ALA A 74 3.64 35.50 -9.79
N SER A 75 3.13 36.70 -10.04
CA SER A 75 1.70 37.00 -10.03
C SER A 75 1.28 37.66 -11.35
N PHE A 76 0.26 37.10 -11.99
CA PHE A 76 -0.27 37.56 -13.27
C PHE A 76 -1.73 37.95 -13.13
N ARG A 77 -2.11 39.06 -13.76
CA ARG A 77 -3.50 39.54 -13.82
C ARG A 77 -4.07 39.30 -15.21
N SER A 78 -5.28 38.75 -15.29
CA SER A 78 -6.04 38.62 -16.53
C SER A 78 -7.52 38.95 -16.31
N LYS A 79 -8.20 39.31 -17.40
CA LYS A 79 -9.67 39.43 -17.45
C LYS A 79 -10.34 38.11 -17.83
N ASP A 80 -9.58 37.14 -18.32
CA ASP A 80 -10.08 35.81 -18.67
C ASP A 80 -10.01 34.87 -17.47
N SER A 81 -11.14 34.76 -16.75
CA SER A 81 -11.28 33.89 -15.57
C SER A 81 -11.28 32.40 -15.92
N ARG A 82 -11.73 32.04 -17.13
CA ARG A 82 -11.81 30.64 -17.58
C ARG A 82 -10.41 30.10 -17.84
N HIS A 83 -9.62 30.81 -18.64
CA HIS A 83 -8.23 30.43 -18.91
C HIS A 83 -7.40 30.31 -17.63
N ILE A 84 -7.56 31.25 -16.69
CA ILE A 84 -6.89 31.19 -15.39
C ILE A 84 -7.23 29.90 -14.63
N SER A 85 -8.51 29.56 -14.57
CA SER A 85 -8.98 28.38 -13.84
C SER A 85 -8.44 27.10 -14.46
N GLU A 86 -8.45 27.01 -15.79
CA GLU A 86 -7.92 25.87 -16.56
C GLU A 86 -6.41 25.70 -16.37
N VAL A 87 -5.64 26.78 -16.46
CA VAL A 87 -4.18 26.78 -16.26
C VAL A 87 -3.84 26.34 -14.84
N VAL A 88 -4.48 26.92 -13.82
CA VAL A 88 -4.24 26.56 -12.41
C VAL A 88 -4.52 25.09 -12.17
N GLN A 89 -5.63 24.57 -12.70
CA GLN A 89 -5.99 23.16 -12.56
C GLN A 89 -5.00 22.24 -13.29
N SER A 90 -4.55 22.63 -14.47
CA SER A 90 -3.59 21.90 -15.27
C SER A 90 -2.22 21.85 -14.62
N ILE A 91 -1.72 22.98 -14.09
CA ILE A 91 -0.47 23.04 -13.30
C ILE A 91 -0.57 22.15 -12.06
N LYS A 92 -1.69 22.24 -11.31
CA LYS A 92 -1.92 21.39 -10.12
C LYS A 92 -1.92 19.90 -10.47
N THR A 93 -2.46 19.54 -11.63
CA THR A 93 -2.53 18.14 -12.07
C THR A 93 -1.16 17.64 -12.51
N LEU A 94 -0.47 18.40 -13.35
CA LEU A 94 0.89 18.08 -13.81
C LEU A 94 1.86 17.96 -12.63
N ARG A 95 1.81 18.89 -11.67
CA ARG A 95 2.63 18.84 -10.45
C ARG A 95 2.39 17.56 -9.65
N ARG A 96 1.11 17.18 -9.45
CA ARG A 96 0.76 15.95 -8.71
C ARG A 96 1.29 14.71 -9.41
N GLN A 97 1.22 14.64 -10.74
CA GLN A 97 1.74 13.52 -11.52
C GLN A 97 3.26 13.40 -11.40
N VAL A 98 3.98 14.51 -11.57
CA VAL A 98 5.46 14.52 -11.47
C VAL A 98 5.91 14.16 -10.06
N VAL A 99 5.33 14.77 -9.02
CA VAL A 99 5.68 14.45 -7.63
C VAL A 99 5.42 12.98 -7.29
N ALA A 100 4.28 12.44 -7.71
CA ALA A 100 3.97 11.02 -7.49
C ALA A 100 4.97 10.10 -8.20
N ARG A 101 5.31 10.40 -9.46
CA ARG A 101 6.25 9.60 -10.25
C ARG A 101 7.67 9.65 -9.67
N GLU A 102 8.16 10.82 -9.28
CA GLU A 102 9.51 10.95 -8.71
C GLU A 102 9.59 10.31 -7.30
N SER A 103 8.53 10.43 -6.49
CA SER A 103 8.45 9.73 -5.19
C SER A 103 8.50 8.22 -5.37
N GLU A 104 7.70 7.67 -6.29
CA GLU A 104 7.71 6.24 -6.59
C GLU A 104 9.07 5.77 -7.12
N ARG A 105 9.71 6.57 -7.98
CA ARG A 105 11.05 6.29 -8.49
C ARG A 105 12.10 6.28 -7.38
N ALA A 106 12.03 7.23 -6.45
CA ALA A 106 12.92 7.31 -5.30
C ALA A 106 12.72 6.11 -4.36
N GLU A 107 11.48 5.74 -4.05
CA GLU A 107 11.18 4.56 -3.25
C GLU A 107 11.72 3.29 -3.91
N ARG A 108 11.50 3.11 -5.21
CA ARG A 108 12.02 1.98 -5.98
C ARG A 108 13.55 1.92 -6.00
N ALA A 109 14.23 3.06 -6.03
CA ALA A 109 15.68 3.13 -6.02
C ALA A 109 16.31 2.66 -4.69
N THR A 110 15.55 2.70 -3.59
CA THR A 110 16.01 2.22 -2.27
C THR A 110 15.79 0.73 -2.03
N LEU A 111 15.27 -0.01 -3.02
CA LEU A 111 14.97 -1.43 -2.87
C LEU A 111 16.24 -2.26 -3.04
N VAL A 112 16.33 -3.32 -2.24
CA VAL A 112 17.35 -4.35 -2.42
C VAL A 112 17.02 -5.13 -3.70
N THR A 113 18.00 -5.32 -4.57
CA THR A 113 17.82 -6.09 -5.79
C THR A 113 17.56 -7.55 -5.42
N GLN A 114 16.49 -8.12 -5.96
CA GLN A 114 16.09 -9.51 -5.73
C GLN A 114 16.30 -10.35 -6.99
N GLU A 115 16.38 -11.66 -6.80
CA GLU A 115 16.33 -12.61 -7.89
C GLU A 115 14.97 -12.56 -8.61
N LYS A 116 14.89 -13.21 -9.77
CA LYS A 116 13.61 -13.36 -10.45
C LYS A 116 12.87 -14.58 -9.93
N LEU A 117 11.56 -14.46 -9.78
CA LEU A 117 10.71 -15.59 -9.46
C LEU A 117 10.78 -16.63 -10.60
N GLN A 118 11.12 -17.85 -10.23
CA GLN A 118 11.17 -19.02 -11.10
C GLN A 118 9.83 -19.73 -11.08
N LEU A 119 9.13 -19.69 -12.21
CA LEU A 119 7.82 -20.30 -12.34
C LEU A 119 7.91 -21.83 -12.35
N ALA A 120 6.93 -22.47 -11.72
CA ALA A 120 6.76 -23.92 -11.83
C ALA A 120 6.44 -24.29 -13.30
N ASN A 121 7.13 -25.29 -13.84
CA ASN A 121 6.90 -25.79 -15.19
C ASN A 121 5.53 -26.50 -15.29
N ASN A 122 4.91 -26.48 -16.48
CA ASN A 122 3.60 -27.09 -16.77
C ASN A 122 3.42 -28.57 -16.36
N ARG A 123 4.51 -29.30 -16.07
CA ARG A 123 4.43 -30.70 -15.59
C ARG A 123 4.05 -30.78 -14.11
N PHE A 124 4.31 -29.74 -13.32
CA PHE A 124 3.96 -29.67 -11.91
C PHE A 124 2.96 -28.53 -11.70
N LYS A 125 1.71 -28.89 -11.44
CA LYS A 125 0.67 -27.91 -11.15
C LYS A 125 1.05 -27.18 -9.85
N PRO A 126 1.21 -25.84 -9.85
CA PRO A 126 1.60 -25.12 -8.66
C PRO A 126 0.55 -25.28 -7.55
N ILE A 127 1.00 -25.28 -6.30
CA ILE A 127 0.12 -25.22 -5.13
C ILE A 127 -0.55 -23.86 -5.18
N ARG A 128 -1.88 -23.81 -5.08
CA ARG A 128 -2.64 -22.57 -5.28
C ARG A 128 -3.73 -22.39 -4.25
N LEU A 129 -3.99 -21.14 -3.91
CA LEU A 129 -5.09 -20.69 -3.06
C LEU A 129 -5.78 -19.52 -3.77
N SER A 130 -7.08 -19.66 -4.05
CA SER A 130 -7.86 -18.70 -4.83
C SER A 130 -8.73 -17.80 -3.96
N ASP A 131 -9.37 -16.83 -4.60
CA ASP A 131 -10.34 -15.92 -3.99
C ASP A 131 -9.78 -15.05 -2.85
N LEU A 132 -8.50 -14.69 -2.98
CA LEU A 132 -7.76 -13.95 -1.96
C LEU A 132 -7.76 -12.44 -2.20
N TRP A 133 -8.04 -11.68 -1.16
CA TRP A 133 -7.68 -10.27 -1.08
C TRP A 133 -6.22 -10.11 -0.67
N ILE A 134 -5.60 -9.00 -1.06
CA ILE A 134 -4.21 -8.67 -0.71
C ILE A 134 -4.12 -7.35 0.06
N ARG A 135 -3.24 -7.30 1.07
CA ARG A 135 -2.81 -6.09 1.76
C ARG A 135 -1.27 -6.00 1.70
N PRO A 136 -0.69 -4.84 1.34
CA PRO A 136 -1.38 -3.64 0.89
C PRO A 136 -2.09 -3.87 -0.46
N ALA A 137 -3.24 -3.24 -0.64
CA ALA A 137 -3.98 -3.34 -1.89
C ALA A 137 -3.23 -2.66 -3.05
N PHE A 138 -3.33 -3.23 -4.24
CA PHE A 138 -2.87 -2.60 -5.48
C PHE A 138 -3.57 -1.24 -5.66
N GLY A 139 -2.80 -0.26 -6.14
CA GLY A 139 -3.33 1.05 -6.49
C GLY A 139 -4.17 0.98 -7.78
N GLY A 140 -5.17 1.85 -7.91
CA GLY A 140 -6.00 1.91 -9.11
C GLY A 140 -7.39 2.49 -8.82
N ARG A 141 -8.10 2.91 -9.87
CA ARG A 141 -9.49 3.39 -9.77
C ARG A 141 -10.54 2.29 -10.00
N GLY A 142 -10.10 1.08 -10.32
CA GLY A 142 -10.99 -0.06 -10.57
C GLY A 142 -11.53 -0.66 -9.28
N ARG A 143 -12.66 -1.37 -9.39
CA ARG A 143 -13.14 -2.26 -8.32
C ARG A 143 -12.04 -3.27 -7.98
N LYS A 144 -11.81 -3.52 -6.69
CA LYS A 144 -10.90 -4.57 -6.22
C LYS A 144 -11.39 -5.93 -6.72
N ILE A 145 -10.48 -6.77 -7.19
CA ILE A 145 -10.77 -8.11 -7.68
C ILE A 145 -9.97 -9.10 -6.81
N PRO A 146 -10.58 -10.20 -6.33
CA PRO A 146 -9.84 -11.23 -5.62
C PRO A 146 -8.88 -11.94 -6.59
N GLY A 147 -7.75 -12.38 -6.07
CA GLY A 147 -6.67 -13.00 -6.84
C GLY A 147 -6.38 -14.42 -6.40
N THR A 148 -5.35 -15.01 -7.00
CA THR A 148 -4.85 -16.33 -6.65
C THR A 148 -3.39 -16.23 -6.24
N LEU A 149 -3.04 -16.85 -5.13
CA LEU A 149 -1.66 -17.05 -4.67
C LEU A 149 -1.18 -18.42 -5.15
N GLU A 150 -0.07 -18.45 -5.87
CA GLU A 150 0.55 -19.66 -6.40
C GLU A 150 1.97 -19.82 -5.85
N ALA A 151 2.28 -20.99 -5.30
CA ALA A 151 3.63 -21.35 -4.90
C ALA A 151 4.40 -21.93 -6.10
N HIS A 152 5.57 -21.38 -6.37
CA HIS A 152 6.47 -21.78 -7.45
C HIS A 152 7.82 -22.27 -6.90
N VAL A 153 8.86 -22.28 -7.75
CA VAL A 153 10.13 -22.95 -7.45
C VAL A 153 10.92 -22.22 -6.36
N ASN A 154 10.87 -20.89 -6.30
CA ASN A 154 11.64 -20.12 -5.32
C ASN A 154 10.83 -18.98 -4.66
N GLY A 155 9.51 -19.02 -4.77
CA GLY A 155 8.65 -17.96 -4.25
C GLY A 155 7.17 -18.15 -4.54
N PHE A 156 6.38 -17.20 -4.08
CA PHE A 156 4.98 -17.05 -4.41
C PHE A 156 4.75 -16.00 -5.48
N ARG A 157 3.65 -16.19 -6.21
CA ARG A 157 3.06 -15.22 -7.11
C ARG A 157 1.60 -15.01 -6.77
N TYR A 158 1.24 -13.78 -6.46
CA TYR A 158 -0.14 -13.33 -6.45
C TYR A 158 -0.47 -12.69 -7.81
N SER A 159 -1.62 -13.05 -8.36
CA SER A 159 -2.15 -12.39 -9.56
C SER A 159 -3.67 -12.35 -9.55
N THR A 160 -4.23 -11.26 -10.06
CA THR A 160 -5.66 -11.18 -10.41
C THR A 160 -5.85 -11.39 -11.92
N THR A 161 -7.08 -11.18 -12.41
CA THR A 161 -7.36 -11.15 -13.86
C THR A 161 -6.73 -9.96 -14.57
N ARG A 162 -6.25 -8.95 -13.82
CA ARG A 162 -5.55 -7.78 -14.34
C ARG A 162 -4.04 -7.99 -14.30
N GLN A 163 -3.37 -7.73 -15.42
CA GLN A 163 -1.93 -7.96 -15.55
C GLN A 163 -1.06 -7.04 -14.67
N ASP A 164 -1.57 -5.85 -14.34
CA ASP A 164 -0.92 -4.86 -13.47
C ASP A 164 -1.09 -5.15 -11.96
N GLU A 165 -2.02 -6.04 -11.59
CA GLU A 165 -2.25 -6.48 -10.21
C GLU A 165 -1.54 -7.82 -9.96
N ARG A 166 -0.21 -7.78 -10.04
CA ARG A 166 0.67 -8.93 -9.84
C ARG A 166 1.76 -8.58 -8.82
N GLY A 167 2.03 -9.50 -7.90
CA GLY A 167 3.08 -9.35 -6.90
C GLY A 167 3.80 -10.68 -6.66
N ASP A 168 5.12 -10.61 -6.54
CA ASP A 168 5.97 -11.78 -6.30
C ASP A 168 6.62 -11.66 -4.92
N ILE A 169 6.70 -12.77 -4.18
CA ILE A 169 7.37 -12.86 -2.89
C ILE A 169 8.35 -14.03 -2.97
N LEU A 170 9.65 -13.75 -2.95
CA LEU A 170 10.66 -14.81 -2.93
C LEU A 170 10.75 -15.45 -1.55
N PHE A 171 10.91 -16.77 -1.52
CA PHE A 171 11.09 -17.54 -0.29
C PHE A 171 12.29 -17.02 0.52
N GLY A 172 13.41 -16.75 -0.14
CA GLY A 172 14.61 -16.21 0.51
C GLY A 172 14.47 -14.78 1.07
N ASN A 173 13.34 -14.10 0.82
CA ASN A 173 13.07 -12.79 1.41
C ASN A 173 11.99 -12.84 2.50
N ILE A 174 11.39 -14.00 2.76
CA ILE A 174 10.44 -14.20 3.86
C ILE A 174 11.25 -14.34 5.15
N LYS A 175 10.99 -13.46 6.11
CA LYS A 175 11.56 -13.54 7.46
C LYS A 175 10.63 -14.33 8.38
N HIS A 176 9.33 -14.03 8.33
CA HIS A 176 8.30 -14.76 9.06
C HIS A 176 7.08 -15.00 8.16
N ALA A 177 6.52 -16.19 8.25
CA ALA A 177 5.26 -16.55 7.61
C ALA A 177 4.26 -16.95 8.69
N PHE A 178 3.06 -16.34 8.66
CA PHE A 178 2.01 -16.62 9.62
C PHE A 178 0.77 -17.15 8.92
N PHE A 179 0.13 -18.12 9.55
CA PHE A 179 -1.22 -18.54 9.21
C PHE A 179 -2.13 -18.30 10.41
N GLN A 180 -3.19 -17.53 10.23
CA GLN A 180 -4.18 -17.29 11.27
C GLN A 180 -5.57 -17.71 10.77
N PRO A 181 -6.13 -18.83 11.30
CA PRO A 181 -7.49 -19.23 11.00
C PRO A 181 -8.48 -18.23 11.60
N ALA A 182 -9.65 -18.10 10.98
CA ALA A 182 -10.73 -17.30 11.55
C ALA A 182 -11.41 -18.11 12.65
N GLU A 183 -11.17 -17.74 13.91
CA GLU A 183 -11.89 -18.28 15.05
C GLU A 183 -13.00 -17.31 15.47
N ASN A 184 -12.59 -16.14 15.99
CA ASN A 184 -13.48 -15.02 16.35
C ASN A 184 -13.20 -13.78 15.48
N GLU A 185 -12.30 -13.90 14.52
CA GLU A 185 -11.91 -12.85 13.58
C GLU A 185 -12.80 -12.90 12.34
N MET A 186 -12.96 -11.75 11.70
CA MET A 186 -13.73 -11.62 10.45
C MET A 186 -12.98 -12.17 9.23
N ILE A 187 -11.71 -12.53 9.38
CA ILE A 187 -10.83 -12.93 8.27
C ILE A 187 -9.99 -14.15 8.62
N THR A 188 -9.78 -15.03 7.62
CA THR A 188 -8.73 -16.04 7.61
C THR A 188 -7.59 -15.50 6.77
N LEU A 189 -6.33 -15.58 7.24
CA LEU A 189 -5.21 -14.92 6.59
C LEU A 189 -3.91 -15.73 6.55
N LEU A 190 -3.09 -15.40 5.55
CA LEU A 190 -1.66 -15.69 5.48
C LEU A 190 -0.92 -14.34 5.50
N HIS A 191 0.10 -14.21 6.35
CA HIS A 191 0.90 -12.99 6.43
C HIS A 191 2.38 -13.31 6.24
N PHE A 192 3.04 -12.54 5.39
CA PHE A 192 4.48 -12.63 5.16
C PHE A 192 5.14 -11.34 5.59
N HIS A 193 5.99 -11.44 6.61
CA HIS A 193 6.90 -10.38 7.00
C HIS A 193 8.26 -10.63 6.34
N LEU A 194 8.79 -9.61 5.65
CA LEU A 194 9.94 -9.75 4.77
C LEU A 194 11.22 -9.16 5.37
N HIS A 195 12.37 -9.75 5.04
CA HIS A 195 13.67 -9.19 5.38
C HIS A 195 13.84 -7.81 4.74
N ASN A 196 13.63 -7.74 3.43
CA ASN A 196 13.77 -6.54 2.62
C ASN A 196 12.43 -6.07 2.08
N HIS A 197 12.27 -4.74 1.98
CA HIS A 197 11.10 -4.14 1.37
C HIS A 197 10.97 -4.55 -0.09
N ILE A 198 9.73 -4.76 -0.52
CA ILE A 198 9.35 -4.93 -1.92
C ILE A 198 8.30 -3.90 -2.31
N MET A 199 8.03 -3.78 -3.61
CA MET A 199 6.85 -3.04 -4.08
C MET A 199 5.67 -3.98 -4.26
N VAL A 200 4.53 -3.59 -3.72
CA VAL A 200 3.23 -4.17 -4.05
C VAL A 200 2.39 -3.05 -4.66
N GLY A 201 2.21 -3.10 -5.97
CA GLY A 201 1.73 -1.95 -6.75
C GLY A 201 2.65 -0.74 -6.57
N ASN A 202 2.08 0.35 -6.04
CA ASN A 202 2.82 1.60 -5.80
C ASN A 202 3.22 1.78 -4.33
N LYS A 203 3.11 0.73 -3.50
CA LYS A 203 3.44 0.80 -2.07
C LYS A 203 4.68 -0.03 -1.77
N LYS A 204 5.68 0.61 -1.19
CA LYS A 204 6.83 -0.06 -0.57
C LYS A 204 6.40 -0.66 0.78
N THR A 205 6.62 -1.95 0.99
CA THR A 205 6.21 -2.66 2.22
C THR A 205 7.17 -3.78 2.59
N LYS A 206 7.26 -4.11 3.89
CA LYS A 206 7.81 -5.37 4.40
C LYS A 206 6.74 -6.41 4.70
N ASP A 207 5.49 -6.00 4.76
CA ASP A 207 4.38 -6.84 5.17
C ASP A 207 3.43 -7.04 4.00
N VAL A 208 3.19 -8.30 3.65
CA VAL A 208 2.24 -8.69 2.61
C VAL A 208 1.31 -9.76 3.17
N GLN A 209 0.02 -9.47 3.14
CA GLN A 209 -1.01 -10.34 3.69
C GLN A 209 -2.01 -10.73 2.61
N PHE A 210 -2.42 -11.99 2.63
CA PHE A 210 -3.49 -12.54 1.81
C PHE A 210 -4.61 -13.04 2.72
N TYR A 211 -5.85 -12.67 2.43
CA TYR A 211 -6.94 -13.00 3.34
C TYR A 211 -8.28 -13.22 2.62
N VAL A 212 -9.18 -13.92 3.29
CA VAL A 212 -10.59 -14.07 2.91
C VAL A 212 -11.46 -13.59 4.07
N GLU A 213 -12.52 -12.85 3.76
CA GLU A 213 -13.55 -12.47 4.73
C GLU A 213 -14.52 -13.63 4.94
N VAL A 214 -14.62 -14.09 6.20
CA VAL A 214 -15.42 -15.27 6.57
C VAL A 214 -16.79 -14.93 7.13
N MET A 215 -17.03 -13.67 7.49
CA MET A 215 -18.32 -13.17 7.97
C MET A 215 -18.79 -12.03 7.08
N ASP A 216 -20.07 -12.01 6.73
CA ASP A 216 -20.66 -10.92 5.98
C ASP A 216 -20.98 -9.77 6.95
N MET A 217 -20.62 -8.53 6.59
CA MET A 217 -21.08 -7.35 7.33
C MET A 217 -22.61 -7.28 7.23
N VAL A 218 -23.32 -7.67 8.28
CA VAL A 218 -24.79 -7.64 8.32
C VAL A 218 -25.27 -6.20 8.10
N GLN A 219 -25.76 -5.89 6.90
CA GLN A 219 -26.30 -4.57 6.52
C GLN A 219 -27.78 -4.39 6.85
N ASN A 220 -28.39 -5.24 7.69
CA ASN A 220 -29.80 -5.10 8.05
C ASN A 220 -29.99 -4.22 9.30
N VAL A 221 -29.94 -2.91 9.08
CA VAL A 221 -30.48 -1.85 9.96
C VAL A 221 -32.02 -1.81 9.83
N GLY A 222 -32.67 -2.96 9.98
CA GLY A 222 -34.13 -3.11 9.91
C GLY A 222 -34.61 -3.96 11.08
N GLY A 223 -35.11 -3.29 12.12
CA GLY A 223 -35.44 -3.89 13.41
C GLY A 223 -36.68 -4.78 13.37
N GLY A 224 -36.48 -6.07 13.07
CA GLY A 224 -37.38 -7.13 13.49
C GLY A 224 -36.78 -7.81 14.72
N LYS A 225 -37.57 -8.05 15.76
CA LYS A 225 -37.15 -8.86 16.92
C LYS A 225 -36.81 -10.27 16.43
N ARG A 226 -35.53 -10.52 16.16
CA ARG A 226 -35.02 -11.85 15.82
C ARG A 226 -35.10 -12.71 17.07
N SER A 227 -35.78 -13.84 16.95
CA SER A 227 -35.90 -14.83 18.02
C SER A 227 -34.84 -15.88 17.74
N ALA A 228 -33.94 -16.15 18.70
CA ALA A 228 -32.88 -17.16 18.60
C ALA A 228 -33.36 -18.61 18.36
N TYR A 229 -34.67 -18.80 18.15
CA TYR A 229 -35.34 -20.06 17.83
C TYR A 229 -36.08 -20.01 16.48
N ASP A 230 -35.84 -18.99 15.66
CA ASP A 230 -36.33 -18.94 14.29
C ASP A 230 -35.52 -19.95 13.44
N PRO A 231 -36.15 -20.97 12.83
CA PRO A 231 -35.46 -21.94 11.99
C PRO A 231 -34.60 -21.29 10.90
N ASP A 232 -35.05 -20.16 10.34
CA ASP A 232 -34.33 -19.45 9.28
C ASP A 232 -33.01 -18.84 9.79
N GLU A 233 -32.98 -18.35 11.03
CA GLU A 233 -31.78 -17.76 11.67
C GLU A 233 -30.75 -18.85 12.01
N LEU A 234 -31.21 -19.99 12.51
CA LEU A 234 -30.35 -21.15 12.78
C LEU A 234 -29.72 -21.72 11.49
N GLU A 235 -30.48 -21.74 10.40
CA GLU A 235 -29.96 -22.15 9.08
C GLU A 235 -28.95 -21.16 8.49
N GLU A 236 -29.10 -19.85 8.76
CA GLU A 236 -28.14 -18.84 8.35
C GLU A 236 -26.84 -18.96 9.15
N GLU A 237 -26.91 -19.09 10.48
CA GLU A 237 -25.74 -19.27 11.35
C GLU A 237 -24.96 -20.56 10.99
N GLN A 238 -25.67 -21.65 10.72
CA GLN A 238 -25.05 -22.91 10.32
C GLN A 238 -24.32 -22.76 8.98
N ARG A 239 -24.92 -22.06 8.00
CA ARG A 239 -24.27 -21.78 6.70
C ARG A 239 -23.01 -20.92 6.84
N GLU A 240 -23.03 -19.91 7.70
CA GLU A 240 -21.86 -19.08 7.99
C GLU A 240 -20.75 -19.91 8.64
N ARG A 241 -21.10 -20.77 9.61
CA ARG A 241 -20.15 -21.67 10.27
C ARG A 241 -19.51 -22.65 9.29
N ASP A 242 -20.30 -23.25 8.40
CA ASP A 242 -19.80 -24.19 7.40
C ASP A 242 -18.90 -23.50 6.37
N ARG A 243 -19.24 -22.27 5.95
CA ARG A 243 -18.40 -21.43 5.09
C ARG A 243 -17.06 -21.11 5.76
N LYS A 244 -17.07 -20.67 7.02
CA LYS A 244 -15.85 -20.37 7.79
C LYS A 244 -14.96 -21.60 7.91
N ASN A 245 -15.53 -22.75 8.29
CA ASN A 245 -14.80 -24.01 8.43
C ASN A 245 -14.19 -24.45 7.10
N LYS A 246 -14.94 -24.35 6.00
CA LYS A 246 -14.44 -24.67 4.67
C LYS A 246 -13.23 -23.82 4.28
N ILE A 247 -13.28 -22.50 4.53
CA ILE A 247 -12.18 -21.57 4.24
C ILE A 247 -10.96 -21.91 5.09
N ASN A 248 -11.13 -22.15 6.40
CA ASN A 248 -10.02 -22.53 7.28
C ASN A 248 -9.36 -23.85 6.82
N VAL A 249 -10.15 -24.85 6.42
CA VAL A 249 -9.62 -26.14 5.91
C VAL A 249 -8.87 -25.94 4.58
N GLU A 250 -9.34 -25.07 3.69
CA GLU A 250 -8.67 -24.77 2.43
C GLU A 250 -7.31 -24.11 2.66
N PHE A 251 -7.26 -23.10 3.54
CA PHE A 251 -6.01 -22.46 3.95
C PHE A 251 -5.05 -23.45 4.62
N GLN A 252 -5.54 -24.26 5.56
CA GLN A 252 -4.72 -25.28 6.23
C GLN A 252 -4.14 -26.27 5.22
N THR A 253 -4.94 -26.70 4.22
CA THR A 253 -4.48 -27.59 3.15
C THR A 253 -3.39 -26.94 2.32
N PHE A 254 -3.54 -25.65 1.99
CA PHE A 254 -2.51 -24.89 1.28
C PHE A 254 -1.22 -24.79 2.11
N VAL A 255 -1.33 -24.39 3.37
CA VAL A 255 -0.21 -24.25 4.33
C VAL A 255 0.55 -25.56 4.47
N ASN A 256 -0.14 -26.69 4.67
CA ASN A 256 0.49 -28.00 4.79
C ASN A 256 1.30 -28.36 3.54
N ARG A 257 0.72 -28.16 2.34
CA ARG A 257 1.41 -28.45 1.08
C ARG A 257 2.63 -27.55 0.85
N VAL A 258 2.58 -26.30 1.31
CA VAL A 258 3.71 -25.38 1.22
C VAL A 258 4.79 -25.73 2.23
N ASN A 259 4.44 -26.12 3.46
CA ASN A 259 5.40 -26.64 4.42
C ASN A 259 6.10 -27.91 3.88
N ASP A 260 5.37 -28.81 3.22
CA ASP A 260 5.97 -29.99 2.54
C ASP A 260 6.95 -29.57 1.43
N LEU A 261 6.64 -28.49 0.70
CA LEU A 261 7.54 -27.91 -0.31
C LEU A 261 8.79 -27.31 0.35
N TRP A 262 8.64 -26.55 1.43
CA TRP A 262 9.76 -25.95 2.17
C TRP A 262 10.62 -26.97 2.92
N GLY A 263 10.08 -28.15 3.25
CA GLY A 263 10.85 -29.27 3.78
C GLY A 263 11.81 -29.95 2.78
N GLN A 264 11.83 -29.53 1.52
CA GLN A 264 12.77 -30.05 0.53
C GLN A 264 14.19 -29.51 0.78
N ALA A 265 15.19 -30.37 0.54
CA ALA A 265 16.60 -30.08 0.82
C ALA A 265 17.13 -28.74 0.26
N GLN A 266 16.55 -28.27 -0.84
CA GLN A 266 16.92 -27.00 -1.47
C GLN A 266 16.55 -25.75 -0.64
N PHE A 267 15.67 -25.88 0.36
CA PHE A 267 15.24 -24.77 1.23
C PHE A 267 15.66 -24.94 2.70
N ASN A 268 16.38 -26.01 3.05
CA ASN A 268 16.79 -26.28 4.44
C ASN A 268 17.54 -25.11 5.11
N GLY A 269 18.22 -24.26 4.33
CA GLY A 269 18.94 -23.09 4.85
C GLY A 269 18.08 -21.85 5.09
N LEU A 270 16.77 -21.89 4.79
CA LEU A 270 15.87 -20.75 4.95
C LEU A 270 14.97 -20.84 6.20
N GLU A 271 14.92 -22.00 6.87
CA GLU A 271 14.11 -22.21 8.09
C GLU A 271 12.66 -21.74 7.95
N LEU A 272 12.05 -21.99 6.79
CA LEU A 272 10.69 -21.51 6.49
C LEU A 272 9.63 -22.45 7.06
N GLU A 273 8.78 -21.90 7.91
CA GLU A 273 7.57 -22.54 8.39
C GLU A 273 6.45 -21.52 8.60
N PHE A 274 5.21 -21.98 8.52
CA PHE A 274 4.06 -21.17 8.94
C PHE A 274 3.88 -21.26 10.46
N ASP A 275 4.06 -20.13 11.12
CA ASP A 275 3.77 -19.96 12.54
C ASP A 275 2.29 -19.58 12.76
N GLN A 276 1.72 -19.94 13.91
CA GLN A 276 0.32 -19.67 14.24
C GLN A 276 0.21 -18.87 15.54
N PRO A 277 -0.62 -17.81 15.58
CA PRO A 277 -0.84 -17.05 16.81
C PRO A 277 -1.47 -17.89 17.93
N LEU A 278 -0.83 -17.87 19.10
CA LEU A 278 -1.28 -18.55 20.32
C LEU A 278 -2.28 -17.67 21.08
N ARG A 279 -3.53 -17.68 20.63
CA ARG A 279 -4.59 -16.76 21.09
C ARG A 279 -4.77 -16.73 22.61
N GLU A 280 -4.64 -17.88 23.27
CA GLU A 280 -4.81 -18.02 24.73
C GLU A 280 -3.80 -17.20 25.54
N LEU A 281 -2.67 -16.83 24.93
CA LEU A 281 -1.62 -16.01 25.51
C LEU A 281 -1.72 -14.54 25.07
N GLY A 282 -2.72 -14.20 24.26
CA GLY A 282 -2.91 -12.85 23.76
C GLY A 282 -3.43 -11.87 24.81
N PHE A 283 -3.18 -10.59 24.58
CA PHE A 283 -3.59 -9.51 25.48
C PHE A 283 -3.97 -8.25 24.69
N PRO A 284 -4.90 -7.42 25.20
CA PRO A 284 -5.19 -6.13 24.59
C PRO A 284 -4.03 -5.16 24.78
N GLY A 285 -3.69 -4.40 23.75
CA GLY A 285 -2.64 -3.39 23.78
C GLY A 285 -2.84 -2.30 22.73
N VAL A 286 -2.05 -1.23 22.82
CA VAL A 286 -2.10 -0.09 21.89
C VAL A 286 -0.71 0.11 21.25
N PRO A 287 -0.31 -0.74 20.29
CA PRO A 287 0.99 -0.61 19.63
C PRO A 287 1.06 0.62 18.72
N HIS A 288 -0.10 1.11 18.28
CA HIS A 288 -0.23 2.25 17.38
C HIS A 288 -1.21 3.29 17.94
N LYS A 289 -2.43 3.38 17.39
CA LYS A 289 -3.41 4.42 17.75
C LYS A 289 -4.70 3.88 18.36
N SER A 290 -4.98 2.59 18.18
CA SER A 290 -6.18 1.91 18.66
C SER A 290 -5.81 0.73 19.54
N SER A 291 -6.73 0.37 20.44
CA SER A 291 -6.65 -0.86 21.21
C SER A 291 -6.91 -2.04 20.29
N VAL A 292 -5.97 -2.97 20.24
CA VAL A 292 -5.99 -4.19 19.42
C VAL A 292 -5.59 -5.39 20.27
N PHE A 293 -5.94 -6.59 19.82
CA PHE A 293 -5.56 -7.82 20.53
C PHE A 293 -4.24 -8.34 19.99
N ILE A 294 -3.17 -8.21 20.78
CA ILE A 294 -1.82 -8.64 20.43
C ILE A 294 -1.65 -10.09 20.85
N VAL A 295 -1.08 -10.91 19.98
CA VAL A 295 -0.96 -12.36 20.20
C VAL A 295 0.49 -12.79 19.99
N PRO A 296 1.08 -13.58 20.90
CA PRO A 296 2.37 -14.19 20.66
C PRO A 296 2.25 -15.38 19.71
N THR A 297 3.35 -15.68 19.04
CA THR A 297 3.58 -16.86 18.20
C THR A 297 4.83 -17.57 18.73
N SER A 298 5.35 -18.59 18.05
CA SER A 298 6.57 -19.27 18.50
C SER A 298 7.79 -18.33 18.57
N ALA A 299 7.91 -17.40 17.62
CA ALA A 299 9.09 -16.54 17.47
C ALA A 299 8.77 -15.02 17.45
N CYS A 300 7.50 -14.64 17.37
CA CYS A 300 7.08 -13.25 17.23
C CYS A 300 5.96 -12.84 18.20
N LEU A 301 5.84 -11.53 18.44
CA LEU A 301 4.64 -10.90 18.98
C LEU A 301 3.94 -10.14 17.85
N VAL A 302 2.67 -10.47 17.58
CA VAL A 302 1.98 -10.02 16.36
C VAL A 302 0.60 -9.44 16.59
N GLU A 303 0.18 -8.57 15.67
CA GLU A 303 -1.19 -8.17 15.43
C GLU A 303 -1.38 -8.06 13.91
N LEU A 304 -2.22 -8.95 13.35
CA LEU A 304 -2.33 -9.18 11.91
C LEU A 304 -3.72 -8.86 11.36
N ILE A 305 -4.68 -8.46 12.19
CA ILE A 305 -6.07 -8.25 11.76
C ILE A 305 -6.26 -6.84 11.25
N GLU A 306 -5.74 -5.86 12.00
CA GLU A 306 -5.83 -4.44 11.67
C GLU A 306 -4.54 -3.91 11.05
N THR A 307 -4.66 -2.82 10.29
CA THR A 307 -3.50 -2.11 9.73
C THR A 307 -3.32 -0.79 10.46
N PRO A 308 -2.07 -0.37 10.79
CA PRO A 308 -0.81 -1.03 10.45
C PRO A 308 -0.56 -2.28 11.30
N PHE A 309 0.02 -3.30 10.66
CA PHE A 309 0.33 -4.58 11.30
C PHE A 309 1.45 -4.42 12.32
N LEU A 310 1.40 -5.23 13.38
CA LEU A 310 2.50 -5.40 14.33
C LEU A 310 3.17 -6.74 14.08
N VAL A 311 4.48 -6.73 13.83
CA VAL A 311 5.31 -7.94 13.80
C VAL A 311 6.62 -7.64 14.51
N VAL A 312 6.79 -8.15 15.73
CA VAL A 312 8.00 -8.00 16.53
C VAL A 312 8.68 -9.35 16.64
N THR A 313 9.92 -9.46 16.14
CA THR A 313 10.72 -10.68 16.26
C THR A 313 11.30 -10.76 17.66
N LEU A 314 10.96 -11.80 18.43
CA LEU A 314 11.38 -11.92 19.83
C LEU A 314 12.90 -12.06 19.95
N GLY A 315 13.55 -12.76 19.02
CA GLY A 315 15.01 -12.92 18.99
C GLY A 315 15.80 -11.64 18.70
N GLU A 316 15.14 -10.54 18.32
CA GLU A 316 15.76 -9.23 18.08
C GLU A 316 15.55 -8.25 19.25
N ILE A 317 14.87 -8.69 20.32
CA ILE A 317 14.63 -7.86 21.51
C ILE A 317 15.85 -7.96 22.45
N GLU A 318 16.48 -6.82 22.72
CA GLU A 318 17.60 -6.73 23.66
C GLU A 318 17.14 -6.69 25.12
N ILE A 319 16.16 -5.84 25.42
CA ILE A 319 15.62 -5.65 26.78
C ILE A 319 14.14 -5.26 26.71
N VAL A 320 13.37 -5.68 27.71
CA VAL A 320 11.97 -5.26 27.91
C VAL A 320 11.89 -4.40 29.18
N ASN A 321 11.38 -3.17 29.05
CA ASN A 321 11.07 -2.31 30.17
C ASN A 321 9.55 -2.21 30.36
N LEU A 322 9.08 -2.40 31.59
CA LEU A 322 7.67 -2.28 31.94
C LEU A 322 7.41 -0.90 32.52
N GLU A 323 6.81 -0.02 31.73
CA GLU A 323 6.38 1.32 32.15
C GLU A 323 4.88 1.32 32.48
N ARG A 324 4.46 2.24 33.36
CA ARG A 324 3.07 2.37 33.82
C ARG A 324 2.37 3.54 33.17
#